data_AF-A0A422Q2Y3-F1
#
_entry.id   AF-A0A422Q2Y3-F1
#
_cell.length_a   1.000
_cell.length_b   1.000
_cell.length_c   1.000
_cell.angle_alpha   90.00
_cell.angle_beta   90.00
_cell.angle_gamma   90.00
#
_symmetry.space_group_name_H-M   'P 1'
#
loop_
_entity.id
_entity.type
_entity.pdbx_description
1 polymer ?
#
loop_
_entity_poly.entity_id
_entity_poly.type
_entity_poly.pdbx_seq_one_letter_code
_entity_poly.pdbx_strand_id
1 'polypeptide(L)'
;MRRWSPWRRVTAAAALTHRWQLLTGGVPESRGRAVGLHDAAKYQIPLRRALHLVEKGRRMSAVAAEGAKNGDEAVCSDGAEALLHEDAARYAAYHCHHMLTSFRVERRRWTESNALSFDDLSRVMEYVFFAALLLHLTALFETADKYCEALIDVAVSCTIFLSKGADRLNRTDVLLRGRAGAKAGSAPNRASAEARVDPWNSLHWAVLHFTSGICGWGLLDHTEPLFDMQRTMKPYAAMLRTFARVTRECLAGAHLSAADLTFLSCLATTEGAAKWLGAAADPASSPANTATSAEKHPVEEALQFSQQRRLQLLPLVWMALLSRHSALVGTPHSFHPARHALLHVLPLFQKEAEADAALRLSMQCSFFPSSSLKASSVEMGVVLAQLERHGVFSSPGCMNGEILHAWMCTQAPEESAPTVKTARGAYMAFRSIPLCALQVVGAAYTATSDGEAFVHELLFRALTQWPFYLSERTMPEWEIEQLVLSAQHVTSLFEAIKQRERDQRRAGAAVVVVEATLRAFAVRVAVICTNGTSVKGTTLPKLAEFDRLLNRVLRGGVGGHMGGCVPEVYDKNRHLWLCGTQRGGSCGTA
;
A
#
# COMPACT_ATOMS: atom_id res chain seq x y z
N MET A 1 -28.39 -19.69 3.83
CA MET A 1 -27.80 -18.34 3.80
C MET A 1 -26.84 -18.23 4.97
N ARG A 2 -25.53 -18.35 4.71
CA ARG A 2 -24.49 -18.25 5.76
C ARG A 2 -24.36 -16.78 6.15
N ARG A 3 -24.13 -16.46 7.43
CA ARG A 3 -23.91 -15.09 7.91
C ARG A 3 -22.46 -14.73 7.62
N TRP A 4 -22.26 -13.73 6.77
CA TRP A 4 -20.94 -13.25 6.34
C TRP A 4 -20.47 -12.21 7.36
N SER A 5 -19.22 -12.32 7.82
CA SER A 5 -18.62 -11.30 8.69
C SER A 5 -18.45 -9.95 7.94
N PRO A 6 -18.37 -8.81 8.64
CA PRO A 6 -18.63 -7.48 8.05
C PRO A 6 -17.48 -6.90 7.20
N TRP A 7 -16.54 -7.71 6.70
CA TRP A 7 -15.39 -7.21 5.93
C TRP A 7 -15.77 -6.63 4.56
N ARG A 8 -17.01 -6.82 4.09
CA ARG A 8 -17.52 -6.12 2.89
C ARG A 8 -17.74 -4.63 3.19
N ARG A 9 -16.67 -3.85 3.00
CA ARG A 9 -16.62 -2.47 2.46
C ARG A 9 -15.39 -1.76 3.01
N VAL A 10 -14.24 -1.98 2.38
CA VAL A 10 -13.18 -0.96 2.36
C VAL A 10 -12.84 -0.71 0.90
N THR A 11 -13.43 0.35 0.36
CA THR A 11 -13.16 0.81 -1.00
C THR A 11 -11.73 1.31 -1.07
N ALA A 12 -10.80 0.46 -1.54
CA ALA A 12 -9.47 0.87 -1.95
C ALA A 12 -9.53 1.61 -3.30
N ALA A 13 -10.25 2.73 -3.34
CA ALA A 13 -10.13 3.69 -4.41
C ALA A 13 -8.85 4.51 -4.19
N ALA A 14 -7.74 4.06 -4.76
CA ALA A 14 -6.86 4.87 -5.63
C ALA A 14 -5.49 4.23 -5.91
N ALA A 15 -5.09 4.39 -7.18
CA ALA A 15 -3.73 4.51 -7.71
C ALA A 15 -2.85 3.25 -7.83
N LEU A 16 -2.97 2.60 -9.00
CA LEU A 16 -1.85 1.90 -9.65
C LEU A 16 -2.16 1.75 -11.15
N THR A 17 -2.02 2.85 -11.91
CA THR A 17 -2.29 2.84 -13.36
C THR A 17 -1.05 3.08 -14.22
N HIS A 18 0.15 3.34 -13.67
CA HIS A 18 1.30 3.61 -14.53
C HIS A 18 2.62 3.07 -13.98
N ARG A 19 2.93 1.80 -14.27
CA ARG A 19 4.31 1.33 -14.49
C ARG A 19 4.37 0.00 -15.26
N TRP A 20 3.63 -0.08 -16.36
CA TRP A 20 3.40 -1.32 -17.12
C TRP A 20 4.44 -1.64 -18.21
N GLN A 21 5.34 -0.72 -18.54
CA GLN A 21 6.24 -0.89 -19.70
C GLN A 21 7.42 -1.85 -19.45
N LEU A 22 7.75 -2.18 -18.21
CA LEU A 22 8.90 -3.04 -17.88
C LEU A 22 8.59 -4.55 -17.91
N LEU A 23 7.33 -4.96 -17.80
CA LEU A 23 6.92 -6.38 -17.84
C LEU A 23 6.48 -6.85 -19.23
N THR A 24 6.20 -5.93 -20.16
CA THR A 24 5.74 -6.25 -21.52
C THR A 24 6.78 -5.95 -22.61
N GLY A 25 7.96 -5.45 -22.24
CA GLY A 25 9.04 -5.14 -23.16
C GLY A 25 9.87 -6.37 -23.52
N GLY A 26 9.43 -7.12 -24.54
CA GLY A 26 10.27 -8.01 -25.33
C GLY A 26 10.49 -9.42 -24.78
N VAL A 27 9.53 -10.30 -24.97
CA VAL A 27 9.85 -11.71 -25.23
C VAL A 27 9.81 -11.87 -26.76
N PRO A 28 10.94 -11.97 -27.46
CA PRO A 28 10.90 -12.37 -28.86
C PRO A 28 10.35 -13.80 -28.90
N GLU A 29 9.35 -14.03 -29.76
CA GLU A 29 8.85 -15.36 -30.09
C GLU A 29 10.02 -16.23 -30.56
N SER A 30 10.56 -17.08 -29.68
CA SER A 30 11.57 -18.06 -30.05
C SER A 30 10.90 -19.22 -30.78
N ARG A 31 10.70 -19.04 -32.09
CA ARG A 31 10.48 -20.14 -33.03
C ARG A 31 11.74 -21.01 -33.09
N GLY A 32 11.65 -22.23 -32.54
CA GLY A 32 12.28 -23.44 -33.07
C GLY A 32 13.74 -23.73 -32.68
N ARG A 33 13.93 -25.01 -32.29
CA ARG A 33 15.17 -25.79 -32.00
C ARG A 33 15.77 -25.65 -30.60
N ALA A 34 16.23 -26.72 -29.94
CA ALA A 34 16.22 -28.15 -30.22
C ALA A 34 16.22 -28.92 -28.89
N VAL A 35 15.67 -30.14 -28.94
CA VAL A 35 15.51 -31.10 -27.85
C VAL A 35 16.86 -31.45 -27.19
N GLY A 36 16.92 -31.33 -25.86
CA GLY A 36 18.06 -31.78 -25.05
C GLY A 36 17.80 -31.66 -23.53
N LEU A 37 17.33 -32.77 -22.94
CA LEU A 37 17.27 -33.17 -21.52
C LEU A 37 16.79 -32.16 -20.43
N HIS A 38 15.67 -32.52 -19.81
CA HIS A 38 15.04 -32.01 -18.57
C HIS A 38 14.10 -30.79 -18.60
N ASP A 39 13.61 -30.34 -19.76
CA ASP A 39 12.51 -29.38 -19.81
C ASP A 39 11.13 -30.06 -19.89
N ALA A 40 10.65 -30.56 -18.75
CA ALA A 40 9.20 -30.60 -18.55
C ALA A 40 8.73 -29.14 -18.57
N ALA A 41 7.93 -28.76 -19.57
CA ALA A 41 7.50 -27.38 -19.79
C ALA A 41 7.02 -26.73 -18.48
N LYS A 42 7.85 -25.87 -17.89
CA LYS A 42 7.57 -25.21 -16.62
C LYS A 42 6.36 -24.31 -16.82
N TYR A 43 5.34 -24.48 -15.98
CA TYR A 43 4.12 -23.70 -16.10
C TYR A 43 4.39 -22.19 -16.00
N GLN A 44 3.80 -21.42 -16.92
CA GLN A 44 3.85 -19.96 -16.91
C GLN A 44 2.44 -19.40 -17.08
N ILE A 45 2.14 -18.35 -16.32
CA ILE A 45 0.88 -17.60 -16.49
C ILE A 45 1.05 -16.60 -17.63
N PRO A 46 0.10 -16.50 -18.59
CA PRO A 46 0.06 -15.44 -19.58
C PRO A 46 -0.17 -14.06 -18.95
N LEU A 47 0.90 -13.45 -18.42
CA LEU A 47 0.83 -12.25 -17.56
C LEU A 47 0.10 -11.08 -18.23
N ARG A 48 0.31 -10.85 -19.52
CA ARG A 48 -0.38 -9.78 -20.25
C ARG A 48 -1.91 -9.87 -20.12
N ARG A 49 -2.47 -11.08 -20.23
CA ARG A 49 -3.91 -11.32 -20.10
C ARG A 49 -4.36 -11.22 -18.65
N ALA A 50 -3.64 -11.84 -17.72
CA ALA A 50 -3.95 -11.76 -16.29
C ALA A 50 -4.01 -10.31 -15.79
N LEU A 51 -3.02 -9.50 -16.16
CA LEU A 51 -2.92 -8.11 -15.73
C LEU A 51 -4.00 -7.22 -16.38
N HIS A 52 -4.36 -7.51 -17.63
CA HIS A 52 -5.51 -6.86 -18.27
C HIS A 52 -6.82 -7.12 -17.52
N LEU A 53 -7.05 -8.39 -17.12
CA LEU A 53 -8.22 -8.77 -16.33
C LEU A 53 -8.23 -8.12 -14.95
N VAL A 54 -7.08 -8.03 -14.27
CA VAL A 54 -6.95 -7.29 -12.99
C VAL A 54 -7.34 -5.83 -13.16
N GLU A 55 -6.85 -5.16 -14.21
CA GLU A 55 -7.17 -3.76 -14.45
C GLU A 55 -8.67 -3.56 -14.71
N LYS A 56 -9.26 -4.41 -15.55
CA LYS A 56 -10.70 -4.39 -15.83
C LYS A 56 -11.53 -4.65 -14.58
N GLY A 57 -11.22 -5.70 -13.82
CA GLY A 57 -11.89 -6.04 -12.56
C GLY A 57 -11.85 -4.91 -11.54
N ARG A 58 -10.69 -4.24 -11.39
CA ARG A 58 -10.57 -3.06 -10.51
C ARG A 58 -11.46 -1.90 -10.92
N ARG A 59 -11.58 -1.63 -12.23
CA ARG A 59 -12.46 -0.57 -12.73
C ARG A 59 -13.93 -0.89 -12.43
N MET A 60 -14.36 -2.13 -12.66
CA MET A 60 -15.74 -2.56 -12.34
C MET A 60 -16.03 -2.48 -10.85
N SER A 61 -15.11 -2.96 -10.00
CA SER A 61 -15.25 -2.89 -8.55
C SER A 61 -15.34 -1.43 -8.04
N ALA A 62 -14.58 -0.51 -8.65
CA ALA A 62 -14.66 0.91 -8.33
C ALA A 62 -16.02 1.53 -8.71
N VAL A 63 -16.55 1.20 -9.90
CA VAL A 63 -17.88 1.66 -10.35
C VAL A 63 -18.99 1.10 -9.45
N ALA A 64 -18.94 -0.18 -9.11
CA ALA A 64 -19.90 -0.81 -8.20
C ALA A 64 -19.89 -0.17 -6.80
N ALA A 65 -18.70 0.20 -6.30
CA ALA A 65 -18.54 0.89 -5.03
C ALA A 65 -19.11 2.32 -5.03
N GLU A 66 -19.10 3.01 -6.17
CA GLU A 66 -19.69 4.34 -6.35
C GLU A 66 -21.21 4.27 -6.48
N GLY A 67 -21.74 3.31 -7.25
CA GLY A 67 -23.18 3.07 -7.38
C GLY A 67 -23.85 2.72 -6.04
N ALA A 68 -23.20 1.86 -5.24
CA ALA A 68 -23.69 1.47 -3.91
C ALA A 68 -23.77 2.62 -2.89
N LYS A 69 -23.04 3.74 -3.11
CA LYS A 69 -23.10 4.94 -2.26
C LYS A 69 -24.20 5.92 -2.68
N ASN A 70 -24.59 5.90 -3.95
CA ASN A 70 -25.54 6.86 -4.51
C ASN A 70 -26.98 6.34 -4.53
N GLY A 71 -27.23 5.08 -4.17
CA GLY A 71 -28.58 4.51 -4.13
C GLY A 71 -29.22 4.33 -5.51
N ASP A 72 -28.52 4.69 -6.58
CA ASP A 72 -28.94 4.44 -7.95
C ASP A 72 -28.66 2.98 -8.31
N GLU A 73 -29.72 2.25 -8.66
CA GLU A 73 -29.59 1.00 -9.41
C GLU A 73 -28.88 1.33 -10.73
N ALA A 74 -27.60 0.96 -10.81
CA ALA A 74 -26.81 1.15 -12.01
C ALA A 74 -27.51 0.47 -13.20
N VAL A 75 -27.86 1.25 -14.21
CA VAL A 75 -28.42 0.76 -15.47
C VAL A 75 -27.36 -0.15 -16.13
N CYS A 76 -27.59 -1.45 -16.05
CA CYS A 76 -26.68 -2.48 -16.55
C CYS A 76 -26.46 -2.39 -18.05
N SER A 77 -25.20 -2.27 -18.47
CA SER A 77 -24.72 -2.90 -19.72
C SER A 77 -24.49 -4.39 -19.47
N ASP A 78 -25.57 -5.11 -19.15
CA ASP A 78 -25.54 -6.42 -18.48
C ASP A 78 -24.78 -7.50 -19.29
N GLY A 79 -24.87 -7.44 -20.62
CA GLY A 79 -24.28 -8.46 -21.50
C GLY A 79 -22.74 -8.42 -21.58
N ALA A 80 -22.14 -7.23 -21.63
CA ALA A 80 -20.69 -7.10 -21.82
C ALA A 80 -19.90 -7.38 -20.52
N GLU A 81 -20.46 -6.97 -19.37
CA GLU A 81 -19.86 -7.23 -18.06
C GLU A 81 -19.99 -8.70 -17.66
N ALA A 82 -21.14 -9.33 -17.92
CA ALA A 82 -21.32 -10.76 -17.70
C ALA A 82 -20.35 -11.62 -18.54
N LEU A 83 -20.16 -11.28 -19.82
CA LEU A 83 -19.21 -11.99 -20.69
C LEU A 83 -17.76 -11.83 -20.22
N LEU A 84 -17.37 -10.64 -19.77
CA LEU A 84 -16.04 -10.39 -19.20
C LEU A 84 -15.85 -11.19 -17.90
N HIS A 85 -16.87 -11.23 -17.05
CA HIS A 85 -16.84 -11.99 -15.81
C HIS A 85 -16.68 -13.49 -16.07
N GLU A 86 -17.43 -14.04 -17.03
CA GLU A 86 -17.32 -15.45 -17.44
C GLU A 86 -15.96 -15.78 -18.08
N ASP A 87 -15.41 -14.88 -18.90
CA ASP A 87 -14.06 -15.05 -19.46
C ASP A 87 -12.99 -15.03 -18.36
N ALA A 88 -13.07 -14.07 -17.43
CA ALA A 88 -12.16 -13.97 -16.30
C ALA A 88 -12.24 -15.20 -15.37
N ALA A 89 -13.46 -15.69 -15.12
CA ALA A 89 -13.74 -16.90 -14.36
C ALA A 89 -13.03 -18.12 -14.97
N ARG A 90 -13.25 -18.35 -16.26
CA ARG A 90 -12.65 -19.47 -17.00
C ARG A 90 -11.14 -19.37 -17.03
N TYR A 91 -10.61 -18.18 -17.28
CA TYR A 91 -9.18 -17.90 -17.23
C TYR A 91 -8.58 -18.24 -15.86
N ALA A 92 -9.16 -17.70 -14.78
CA ALA A 92 -8.69 -17.93 -13.42
C ALA A 92 -8.76 -19.42 -13.05
N ALA A 93 -9.88 -20.10 -13.33
CA ALA A 93 -10.05 -21.51 -13.03
C ALA A 93 -9.05 -22.41 -13.76
N TYR A 94 -8.86 -22.19 -15.08
CA TYR A 94 -7.87 -22.91 -15.88
C TYR A 94 -6.47 -22.73 -15.30
N HIS A 95 -6.07 -21.49 -15.05
CA HIS A 95 -4.73 -21.20 -14.56
C HIS A 95 -4.51 -21.63 -13.10
N CYS A 96 -5.54 -21.62 -12.25
CA CYS A 96 -5.47 -22.23 -10.93
C CYS A 96 -5.21 -23.73 -11.04
N HIS A 97 -5.99 -24.45 -11.86
CA HIS A 97 -5.85 -25.90 -12.01
C HIS A 97 -4.44 -26.31 -12.48
N HIS A 98 -3.94 -25.66 -13.54
CA HIS A 98 -2.62 -25.98 -14.08
C HIS A 98 -1.48 -25.57 -13.14
N MET A 99 -1.55 -24.37 -12.54
CA MET A 99 -0.53 -23.92 -11.59
C MET A 99 -0.44 -24.85 -10.38
N LEU A 100 -1.58 -25.22 -9.79
CA LEU A 100 -1.65 -26.11 -8.63
C LEU A 100 -1.12 -27.51 -8.97
N THR A 101 -1.40 -28.02 -10.17
CA THR A 101 -0.91 -29.32 -10.63
C THR A 101 0.61 -29.30 -10.80
N SER A 102 1.16 -28.28 -11.46
CA SER A 102 2.61 -28.13 -11.61
C SER A 102 3.31 -27.89 -10.27
N PHE A 103 2.72 -27.09 -9.39
CA PHE A 103 3.26 -26.82 -8.07
C PHE A 103 3.35 -28.09 -7.21
N ARG A 104 2.39 -29.01 -7.29
CA ARG A 104 2.45 -30.28 -6.55
C ARG A 104 3.69 -31.11 -6.91
N VAL A 105 4.08 -31.12 -8.18
CA VAL A 105 5.27 -31.85 -8.65
C VAL A 105 6.54 -31.16 -8.14
N GLU A 106 6.64 -29.84 -8.31
CA GLU A 106 7.80 -29.07 -7.84
C GLU A 106 7.94 -29.11 -6.31
N ARG A 107 6.84 -29.01 -5.57
CA ARG A 107 6.82 -29.12 -4.11
C ARG A 107 7.38 -30.46 -3.63
N ARG A 108 7.04 -31.58 -4.28
CA ARG A 108 7.61 -32.89 -3.94
C ARG A 108 9.12 -32.90 -4.14
N ARG A 109 9.57 -32.47 -5.32
CA ARG A 109 11.00 -32.35 -5.66
C ARG A 109 11.78 -31.46 -4.69
N TRP A 110 11.23 -30.30 -4.33
CA TRP A 110 11.83 -29.36 -3.39
C TRP A 110 11.84 -29.87 -1.96
N THR A 111 10.87 -30.71 -1.58
CA THR A 111 10.82 -31.33 -0.25
C THR A 111 11.85 -32.45 -0.11
N GLU A 112 12.07 -33.22 -1.18
CA GLU A 112 13.11 -34.25 -1.25
C GLU A 112 14.53 -33.65 -1.27
N SER A 113 14.65 -32.42 -1.77
CA SER A 113 15.92 -31.69 -1.80
C SER A 113 16.25 -31.09 -0.44
N ASN A 114 17.34 -31.52 0.20
CA ASN A 114 17.78 -30.99 1.50
C ASN A 114 18.12 -29.48 1.47
N ALA A 115 18.49 -28.93 0.31
CA ALA A 115 18.70 -27.50 0.15
C ALA A 115 18.43 -27.05 -1.30
N LEU A 116 17.66 -25.97 -1.45
CA LEU A 116 17.31 -25.42 -2.75
C LEU A 116 18.47 -24.62 -3.36
N SER A 117 18.60 -24.72 -4.69
CA SER A 117 19.48 -23.85 -5.47
C SER A 117 18.90 -22.44 -5.58
N PHE A 118 19.68 -21.47 -6.06
CA PHE A 118 19.17 -20.12 -6.32
C PHE A 118 18.10 -20.13 -7.42
N ASP A 119 18.25 -20.97 -8.44
CA ASP A 119 17.28 -21.11 -9.52
C ASP A 119 15.96 -21.70 -9.00
N ASP A 120 16.03 -22.67 -8.09
CA ASP A 120 14.83 -23.18 -7.40
C ASP A 120 14.17 -22.11 -6.54
N LEU A 121 14.95 -21.29 -5.80
CA LEU A 121 14.41 -20.20 -4.99
C LEU A 121 13.79 -19.08 -5.84
N SER A 122 14.38 -18.79 -6.99
CA SER A 122 13.81 -17.87 -7.99
C SER A 122 12.48 -18.41 -8.49
N ARG A 123 12.42 -19.72 -8.77
CA ARG A 123 11.17 -20.38 -9.17
C ARG A 123 10.14 -20.39 -8.05
N VAL A 124 10.53 -20.55 -6.79
CA VAL A 124 9.64 -20.39 -5.63
C VAL A 124 9.04 -18.99 -5.62
N MET A 125 9.83 -17.92 -5.82
CA MET A 125 9.32 -16.54 -5.89
C MET A 125 8.30 -16.35 -7.02
N GLU A 126 8.52 -16.96 -8.19
CA GLU A 126 7.53 -16.95 -9.28
C GLU A 126 6.22 -17.64 -8.88
N TYR A 127 6.26 -18.78 -8.19
CA TYR A 127 5.05 -19.43 -7.70
C TYR A 127 4.32 -18.59 -6.63
N VAL A 128 5.04 -17.86 -5.77
CA VAL A 128 4.41 -16.88 -4.86
C VAL A 128 3.65 -15.83 -5.68
N PHE A 129 4.29 -15.26 -6.70
CA PHE A 129 3.67 -14.25 -7.56
C PHE A 129 2.44 -14.80 -8.30
N PHE A 130 2.55 -15.99 -8.89
CA PHE A 130 1.45 -16.62 -9.60
C PHE A 130 0.26 -16.94 -8.68
N ALA A 131 0.52 -17.48 -7.50
CA ALA A 131 -0.52 -17.74 -6.51
C ALA A 131 -1.19 -16.45 -6.05
N ALA A 132 -0.41 -15.41 -5.75
CA ALA A 132 -0.91 -14.10 -5.36
C ALA A 132 -1.75 -13.43 -6.46
N LEU A 133 -1.29 -13.47 -7.71
CA LEU A 133 -1.99 -12.90 -8.87
C LEU A 133 -3.33 -13.61 -9.12
N LEU A 134 -3.34 -14.94 -9.06
CA LEU A 134 -4.57 -15.72 -9.20
C LEU A 134 -5.52 -15.49 -8.02
N LEU A 135 -5.01 -15.40 -6.79
CA LEU A 135 -5.82 -15.07 -5.62
C LEU A 135 -6.52 -13.72 -5.80
N HIS A 136 -5.79 -12.70 -6.25
CA HIS A 136 -6.36 -11.39 -6.55
C HIS A 136 -7.41 -11.43 -7.68
N LEU A 137 -7.15 -12.16 -8.77
CA LEU A 137 -8.12 -12.32 -9.85
C LEU A 137 -9.40 -13.01 -9.35
N THR A 138 -9.26 -14.10 -8.60
CA THR A 138 -10.42 -14.81 -8.04
C THR A 138 -11.24 -13.93 -7.10
N ALA A 139 -10.60 -13.02 -6.35
CA ALA A 139 -11.29 -12.05 -5.50
C ALA A 139 -12.07 -11.00 -6.32
N LEU A 140 -11.46 -10.45 -7.37
CA LEU A 140 -12.07 -9.40 -8.20
C LEU A 140 -13.32 -9.87 -8.95
N PHE A 141 -13.36 -11.15 -9.30
CA PHE A 141 -14.45 -11.75 -10.05
C PHE A 141 -15.21 -12.78 -9.21
N GLU A 142 -15.06 -12.80 -7.89
CA GLU A 142 -15.74 -13.74 -6.97
C GLU A 142 -15.75 -15.21 -7.45
N THR A 143 -14.71 -15.66 -8.14
CA THR A 143 -14.80 -16.83 -9.05
C THR A 143 -14.29 -18.14 -8.51
N ALA A 144 -13.81 -18.20 -7.27
CA ALA A 144 -13.36 -19.48 -6.72
C ALA A 144 -13.13 -19.52 -5.21
N ASP A 145 -14.21 -19.61 -4.43
CA ASP A 145 -14.14 -20.19 -3.07
C ASP A 145 -13.36 -21.53 -3.12
N LYS A 146 -13.54 -22.31 -4.19
CA LYS A 146 -12.88 -23.60 -4.43
C LYS A 146 -11.35 -23.55 -4.50
N TYR A 147 -10.75 -22.45 -4.95
CA TYR A 147 -9.28 -22.37 -5.16
C TYR A 147 -8.59 -21.49 -4.12
N CYS A 148 -9.32 -20.63 -3.40
CA CYS A 148 -8.74 -19.69 -2.45
C CYS A 148 -7.82 -20.38 -1.44
N GLU A 149 -8.30 -21.44 -0.78
CA GLU A 149 -7.52 -22.23 0.16
C GLU A 149 -6.23 -22.79 -0.45
N ALA A 150 -6.34 -23.39 -1.64
CA ALA A 150 -5.20 -24.02 -2.30
C ALA A 150 -4.14 -22.99 -2.73
N LEU A 151 -4.56 -21.80 -3.15
CA LEU A 151 -3.66 -20.70 -3.49
C LEU A 151 -2.93 -20.14 -2.24
N ILE A 152 -3.63 -20.06 -1.11
CA ILE A 152 -3.02 -19.69 0.17
C ILE A 152 -2.02 -20.77 0.61
N ASP A 153 -2.34 -22.07 0.51
CA ASP A 153 -1.39 -23.15 0.84
C ASP A 153 -0.12 -23.10 -0.03
N VAL A 154 -0.25 -22.74 -1.31
CA VAL A 154 0.92 -22.49 -2.19
C VAL A 154 1.76 -21.34 -1.65
N ALA A 155 1.14 -20.20 -1.33
CA ALA A 155 1.85 -19.03 -0.80
C ALA A 155 2.56 -19.35 0.52
N VAL A 156 1.91 -20.07 1.43
CA VAL A 156 2.49 -20.54 2.70
C VAL A 156 3.65 -21.49 2.44
N SER A 157 3.45 -22.51 1.61
CA SER A 157 4.48 -23.51 1.27
C SER A 157 5.72 -22.87 0.65
N CYS A 158 5.52 -21.96 -0.31
CA CYS A 158 6.61 -21.19 -0.91
C CYS A 158 7.33 -20.32 0.12
N THR A 159 6.61 -19.66 1.03
CA THR A 159 7.22 -18.84 2.09
C THR A 159 8.07 -19.68 3.05
N ILE A 160 7.67 -20.92 3.34
CA ILE A 160 8.48 -21.88 4.11
C ILE A 160 9.79 -22.18 3.35
N PHE A 161 9.73 -22.45 2.05
CA PHE A 161 10.93 -22.69 1.24
C PHE A 161 11.85 -21.45 1.19
N LEU A 162 11.29 -20.25 0.98
CA LEU A 162 12.05 -19.00 1.02
C LEU A 162 12.69 -18.78 2.39
N SER A 163 11.98 -19.10 3.48
CA SER A 163 12.48 -18.94 4.85
C SER A 163 13.68 -19.83 5.14
N LYS A 164 13.70 -21.06 4.61
CA LYS A 164 14.85 -21.98 4.67
C LYS A 164 16.00 -21.53 3.75
N GLY A 165 15.66 -20.97 2.59
CA GLY A 165 16.62 -20.51 1.58
C GLY A 165 17.18 -19.10 1.79
N ALA A 166 16.75 -18.39 2.85
CA ALA A 166 17.07 -16.98 3.05
C ALA A 166 18.58 -16.69 3.01
N ASP A 167 19.43 -17.53 3.61
CA ASP A 167 20.88 -17.29 3.63
C ASP A 167 21.53 -17.47 2.25
N ARG A 168 20.96 -18.32 1.40
CA ARG A 168 21.44 -18.53 0.03
C ARG A 168 21.14 -17.33 -0.84
N LEU A 169 19.92 -16.78 -0.72
CA LEU A 169 19.53 -15.53 -1.39
C LEU A 169 20.48 -14.38 -1.00
N ASN A 170 20.90 -14.32 0.26
CA ASN A 170 21.87 -13.33 0.72
C ASN A 170 23.26 -13.52 0.07
N ARG A 171 23.80 -14.75 0.07
CA ARG A 171 25.17 -15.04 -0.41
C ARG A 171 25.34 -14.86 -1.92
N THR A 172 24.34 -15.22 -2.73
CA THR A 172 24.44 -15.09 -4.20
C THR A 172 24.56 -13.64 -4.63
N ASP A 173 23.82 -12.73 -4.00
CA ASP A 173 23.87 -11.31 -4.30
C ASP A 173 25.24 -10.70 -3.93
N VAL A 174 25.82 -11.12 -2.79
CA VAL A 174 27.17 -10.73 -2.37
C VAL A 174 28.24 -11.20 -3.37
N LEU A 175 28.16 -12.45 -3.84
CA LEU A 175 29.12 -13.02 -4.79
C LEU A 175 29.04 -12.36 -6.18
N LEU A 176 27.85 -12.01 -6.66
CA LEU A 176 27.66 -11.29 -7.92
C LEU A 176 28.31 -9.90 -7.86
N ARG A 177 28.20 -9.19 -6.73
CA ARG A 177 28.83 -7.88 -6.52
C ARG A 177 30.35 -7.96 -6.39
N GLY A 178 30.86 -8.99 -5.68
CA GLY A 178 32.30 -9.24 -5.57
C GLY A 178 32.98 -9.50 -6.92
N ARG A 179 32.28 -10.13 -7.88
CA ARG A 179 32.77 -10.29 -9.26
C ARG A 179 32.69 -9.02 -10.10
N ALA A 180 31.66 -8.20 -9.91
CA ALA A 180 31.53 -6.91 -10.60
C ALA A 180 32.58 -5.87 -10.14
N GLY A 181 33.01 -5.94 -8.88
CA GLY A 181 34.07 -5.07 -8.34
C GLY A 181 35.51 -5.49 -8.68
N ALA A 182 35.73 -6.72 -9.20
CA ALA A 182 37.06 -7.31 -9.29
C ALA A 182 37.73 -7.27 -10.69
N LYS A 183 37.09 -6.74 -11.74
CA LYS A 183 37.75 -6.56 -13.06
C LYS A 183 37.22 -5.33 -13.82
N ALA A 184 37.80 -4.16 -13.55
CA ALA A 184 37.91 -3.11 -14.56
C ALA A 184 39.06 -3.51 -15.52
N GLY A 185 38.77 -4.39 -16.49
CA GLY A 185 39.81 -4.87 -17.42
C GLY A 185 39.48 -6.17 -18.14
N SER A 186 38.32 -6.22 -18.82
CA SER A 186 38.09 -6.97 -20.07
C SER A 186 36.58 -7.03 -20.27
N ALA A 187 36.08 -6.54 -21.41
CA ALA A 187 34.68 -6.60 -21.76
C ALA A 187 34.13 -8.04 -21.61
N PRO A 188 33.09 -8.28 -20.79
CA PRO A 188 32.40 -9.54 -20.83
C PRO A 188 31.55 -9.56 -22.11
N ASN A 189 31.72 -10.62 -22.90
CA ASN A 189 30.91 -10.93 -24.07
C ASN A 189 29.42 -10.69 -23.78
N ARG A 190 28.84 -9.71 -24.47
CA ARG A 190 27.46 -9.21 -24.37
C ARG A 190 26.37 -10.23 -24.76
N ALA A 191 26.71 -11.51 -24.92
CA ALA A 191 25.86 -12.50 -25.60
C ALA A 191 25.17 -13.54 -24.69
N SER A 192 25.31 -13.49 -23.35
CA SER A 192 24.55 -14.40 -22.45
C SER A 192 23.72 -13.71 -21.36
N ALA A 193 23.64 -12.39 -21.38
CA ALA A 193 22.70 -11.62 -20.56
C ALA A 193 21.33 -11.50 -21.27
N GLU A 194 20.84 -12.60 -21.84
CA GLU A 194 19.45 -12.69 -22.30
C GLU A 194 18.55 -12.54 -21.07
N ALA A 195 17.84 -11.41 -21.01
CA ALA A 195 16.69 -11.08 -20.18
C ALA A 195 16.35 -12.04 -19.03
N ARG A 196 17.24 -12.21 -18.04
CA ARG A 196 16.85 -12.84 -16.78
C ARG A 196 15.91 -11.88 -16.08
N VAL A 197 14.62 -12.23 -16.06
CA VAL A 197 13.62 -11.55 -15.23
C VAL A 197 14.13 -11.57 -13.80
N ASP A 198 14.32 -10.39 -13.23
CA ASP A 198 14.79 -10.26 -11.85
C ASP A 198 13.76 -10.91 -10.90
N PRO A 199 14.11 -12.01 -10.20
CA PRO A 199 13.17 -12.75 -9.35
C PRO A 199 12.62 -11.90 -8.20
N TRP A 200 13.34 -10.84 -7.81
CA TRP A 200 12.90 -9.91 -6.79
C TRP A 200 11.68 -9.08 -7.23
N ASN A 201 11.49 -8.87 -8.55
CA ASN A 201 10.26 -8.28 -9.08
C ASN A 201 9.05 -9.20 -8.87
N SER A 202 9.21 -10.52 -9.01
CA SER A 202 8.14 -11.47 -8.72
C SER A 202 7.72 -11.36 -7.25
N LEU A 203 8.68 -11.32 -6.33
CA LEU A 203 8.39 -11.17 -4.91
C LEU A 203 7.75 -9.81 -4.58
N HIS A 204 8.21 -8.73 -5.22
CA HIS A 204 7.60 -7.40 -5.12
C HIS A 204 6.11 -7.42 -5.52
N TRP A 205 5.80 -7.89 -6.72
CA TRP A 205 4.41 -7.93 -7.20
C TRP A 205 3.56 -8.94 -6.44
N ALA A 206 4.15 -10.02 -5.92
CA ALA A 206 3.46 -10.97 -5.07
C ALA A 206 2.85 -10.30 -3.83
N VAL A 207 3.60 -9.44 -3.15
CA VAL A 207 3.11 -8.69 -1.97
C VAL A 207 1.84 -7.90 -2.31
N LEU A 208 1.84 -7.20 -3.45
CA LEU A 208 0.73 -6.36 -3.89
C LEU A 208 -0.53 -7.17 -4.20
N HIS A 209 -0.37 -8.22 -4.99
CA HIS A 209 -1.49 -9.05 -5.43
C HIS A 209 -2.02 -9.89 -4.26
N PHE A 210 -1.15 -10.43 -3.40
CA PHE A 210 -1.57 -11.21 -2.24
C PHE A 210 -2.40 -10.34 -1.30
N THR A 211 -1.92 -9.15 -0.97
CA THR A 211 -2.66 -8.22 -0.12
C THR A 211 -4.00 -7.84 -0.73
N SER A 212 -4.03 -7.49 -2.03
CA SER A 212 -5.29 -7.16 -2.71
C SER A 212 -6.27 -8.33 -2.71
N GLY A 213 -5.78 -9.56 -2.90
CA GLY A 213 -6.58 -10.77 -2.87
C GLY A 213 -7.15 -11.07 -1.49
N ILE A 214 -6.34 -11.01 -0.44
CA ILE A 214 -6.78 -11.23 0.95
C ILE A 214 -7.79 -10.15 1.38
N CYS A 215 -7.54 -8.88 1.07
CA CYS A 215 -8.51 -7.81 1.36
C CYS A 215 -9.81 -7.94 0.57
N GLY A 216 -9.76 -8.48 -0.65
CA GLY A 216 -10.95 -8.69 -1.49
C GLY A 216 -11.80 -9.85 -1.01
N TRP A 217 -11.18 -10.97 -0.64
CA TRP A 217 -11.88 -12.14 -0.10
C TRP A 217 -12.33 -11.98 1.35
N GLY A 218 -11.57 -11.24 2.16
CA GLY A 218 -11.71 -11.22 3.62
C GLY A 218 -11.16 -12.48 4.28
N LEU A 219 -11.22 -12.53 5.62
CA LEU A 219 -10.93 -13.75 6.39
C LEU A 219 -12.09 -14.72 6.16
N LEU A 220 -11.86 -15.74 5.33
CA LEU A 220 -12.89 -16.70 4.97
C LEU A 220 -12.97 -17.80 6.02
N ASP A 221 -14.15 -17.98 6.63
CA ASP A 221 -14.38 -18.99 7.68
C ASP A 221 -13.97 -20.42 7.26
N HIS A 222 -14.11 -20.76 5.97
CA HIS A 222 -13.71 -22.07 5.45
C HIS A 222 -12.19 -22.30 5.39
N THR A 223 -11.38 -21.24 5.45
CA THR A 223 -9.91 -21.37 5.48
C THR A 223 -9.37 -21.78 6.85
N GLU A 224 -10.22 -21.89 7.87
CA GLU A 224 -9.84 -22.31 9.22
C GLU A 224 -8.97 -23.58 9.29
N PRO A 225 -9.22 -24.66 8.51
CA PRO A 225 -8.38 -25.85 8.51
C PRO A 225 -6.95 -25.62 8.01
N LEU A 226 -6.71 -24.61 7.16
CA LEU A 226 -5.36 -24.23 6.73
C LEU A 226 -4.53 -23.64 7.86
N PHE A 227 -5.21 -23.16 8.90
CA PHE A 227 -4.61 -22.45 10.01
C PHE A 227 -4.71 -23.24 11.31
N ASP A 228 -4.97 -24.55 11.25
CA ASP A 228 -4.92 -25.42 12.42
C ASP A 228 -3.58 -25.25 13.16
N MET A 229 -3.69 -24.78 14.40
CA MET A 229 -2.55 -24.46 15.25
C MET A 229 -1.69 -25.67 15.55
N GLN A 230 -2.27 -26.86 15.71
CA GLN A 230 -1.48 -28.04 16.03
C GLN A 230 -0.52 -28.40 14.89
N ARG A 231 -0.97 -28.19 13.66
CA ARG A 231 -0.19 -28.53 12.45
C ARG A 231 0.73 -27.40 11.99
N THR A 232 0.31 -26.15 12.13
CA THR A 232 0.95 -25.00 11.47
C THR A 232 1.90 -24.21 12.36
N MET A 233 1.87 -24.40 13.67
CA MET A 233 2.71 -23.60 14.58
C MET A 233 4.21 -23.73 14.32
N LYS A 234 4.71 -24.94 14.09
CA LYS A 234 6.14 -25.17 13.83
C LYS A 234 6.64 -24.43 12.58
N PRO A 235 6.02 -24.57 11.39
CA PRO A 235 6.46 -23.84 10.20
C PRO A 235 6.30 -22.32 10.34
N TYR A 236 5.21 -21.82 10.95
CA TYR A 236 5.03 -20.38 11.15
C TYR A 236 6.03 -19.78 12.15
N ALA A 237 6.34 -20.48 13.24
CA ALA A 237 7.40 -20.07 14.15
C ALA A 237 8.76 -20.02 13.44
N ALA A 238 9.06 -20.97 12.53
CA ALA A 238 10.29 -20.90 11.73
C ALA A 238 10.31 -19.67 10.80
N MET A 239 9.18 -19.34 10.16
CA MET A 239 9.05 -18.13 9.33
C MET A 239 9.26 -16.84 10.16
N LEU A 240 8.68 -16.77 11.37
CA LEU A 240 8.89 -15.66 12.31
C LEU A 240 10.35 -15.50 12.73
N ARG A 241 11.05 -16.60 13.03
CA ARG A 241 12.48 -16.56 13.33
C ARG A 241 13.29 -16.04 12.15
N THR A 242 12.95 -16.46 10.93
CA THR A 242 13.60 -15.93 9.73
C THR A 242 13.32 -14.44 9.57
N PHE A 243 12.07 -13.98 9.74
CA PHE A 243 11.74 -12.55 9.75
C PHE A 243 12.59 -11.79 10.78
N ALA A 244 12.57 -12.22 12.05
CA ALA A 244 13.30 -11.54 13.12
C ALA A 244 14.82 -11.48 12.85
N ARG A 245 15.40 -12.57 12.33
CA ARG A 245 16.81 -12.63 11.93
C ARG A 245 17.12 -11.66 10.78
N VAL A 246 16.38 -11.73 9.68
CA VAL A 246 16.61 -10.89 8.49
C VAL A 246 16.42 -9.41 8.82
N THR A 247 15.40 -9.08 9.61
CA THR A 247 15.15 -7.72 10.10
C THR A 247 16.32 -7.21 10.95
N ARG A 248 16.85 -8.04 11.86
CA ARG A 248 18.03 -7.70 12.66
C ARG A 248 19.28 -7.47 11.80
N GLU A 249 19.47 -8.29 10.76
CA GLU A 249 20.56 -8.10 9.79
C GLU A 249 20.41 -6.76 9.03
N CYS A 250 19.20 -6.44 8.57
CA CYS A 250 18.94 -5.19 7.84
C CYS A 250 19.14 -3.94 8.70
N LEU A 251 18.87 -4.04 9.99
CA LEU A 251 18.98 -2.95 10.96
C LEU A 251 20.30 -3.00 11.76
N ALA A 252 21.28 -3.79 11.30
CA ALA A 252 22.59 -3.85 11.93
C ALA A 252 23.26 -2.47 11.89
N GLY A 253 23.59 -1.93 13.07
CA GLY A 253 24.17 -0.59 13.22
C GLY A 253 23.16 0.55 13.35
N ALA A 254 21.86 0.28 13.27
CA ALA A 254 20.82 1.26 13.61
C ALA A 254 20.61 1.35 15.14
N HIS A 255 20.19 2.52 15.64
CA HIS A 255 19.76 2.68 17.03
C HIS A 255 18.35 2.11 17.21
N LEU A 256 18.26 0.85 17.63
CA LEU A 256 17.01 0.20 17.99
C LEU A 256 16.68 0.45 19.47
N SER A 257 15.39 0.65 19.78
CA SER A 257 14.95 0.78 21.16
C SER A 257 15.12 -0.56 21.92
N ALA A 258 15.20 -0.50 23.26
CA ALA A 258 15.23 -1.72 24.07
C ALA A 258 13.99 -2.60 23.85
N ALA A 259 12.83 -1.99 23.60
CA ALA A 259 11.60 -2.69 23.27
C ALA A 259 11.70 -3.46 21.94
N ASP A 260 12.33 -2.88 20.92
CA ASP A 260 12.53 -3.52 19.61
C ASP A 260 13.45 -4.73 19.68
N LEU A 261 14.56 -4.59 20.40
CA LEU A 261 15.51 -5.67 20.61
C LEU A 261 14.86 -6.80 21.41
N THR A 262 14.08 -6.46 22.43
CA THR A 262 13.32 -7.43 23.24
C THR A 262 12.28 -8.14 22.38
N PHE A 263 11.52 -7.41 21.56
CA PHE A 263 10.52 -7.98 20.65
C PHE A 263 11.15 -8.96 19.65
N LEU A 264 12.20 -8.55 18.95
CA LEU A 264 12.93 -9.42 17.99
C LEU A 264 13.53 -10.65 18.68
N SER A 265 14.00 -10.52 19.91
CA SER A 265 14.54 -11.64 20.68
C SER A 265 13.42 -12.57 21.16
N CYS A 266 12.28 -12.02 21.57
CA CYS A 266 11.09 -12.78 21.94
C CYS A 266 10.58 -13.62 20.76
N LEU A 267 10.45 -13.02 19.56
CA LEU A 267 10.04 -13.74 18.34
C LEU A 267 11.00 -14.87 17.95
N ALA A 268 12.27 -14.82 18.37
CA ALA A 268 13.22 -15.89 18.12
C ALA A 268 12.93 -17.16 18.94
N THR A 269 12.22 -17.01 20.08
CA THR A 269 11.85 -18.11 20.97
C THR A 269 10.60 -18.85 20.49
N THR A 270 10.43 -20.10 20.92
CA THR A 270 9.20 -20.88 20.66
C THR A 270 7.97 -20.25 21.32
N GLU A 271 8.11 -19.80 22.56
CA GLU A 271 7.03 -19.20 23.34
C GLU A 271 6.59 -17.85 22.78
N GLY A 272 7.54 -16.96 22.49
CA GLY A 272 7.24 -15.66 21.90
C GLY A 272 6.61 -15.76 20.51
N ALA A 273 7.10 -16.70 19.67
CA ALA A 273 6.47 -16.98 18.39
C ALA A 273 5.05 -17.52 18.56
N ALA A 274 4.81 -18.38 19.56
CA ALA A 274 3.49 -18.92 19.83
C ALA A 274 2.51 -17.83 20.29
N LYS A 275 2.96 -16.96 21.20
CA LYS A 275 2.20 -15.81 21.69
C LYS A 275 1.83 -14.85 20.57
N TRP A 276 2.77 -14.54 19.66
CA TRP A 276 2.52 -13.64 18.54
C TRP A 276 1.50 -14.22 17.54
N LEU A 277 1.56 -15.53 17.30
CA LEU A 277 0.62 -16.24 16.42
C LEU A 277 -0.78 -16.44 17.04
N GLY A 278 -1.01 -15.96 18.27
CA GLY A 278 -2.29 -16.09 18.95
C GLY A 278 -2.56 -17.50 19.49
N ALA A 279 -1.53 -18.28 19.82
CA ALA A 279 -1.74 -19.45 20.68
C ALA A 279 -2.09 -18.94 22.08
N ALA A 280 -3.33 -19.16 22.50
CA ALA A 280 -3.75 -18.84 23.86
C ALA A 280 -2.77 -19.48 24.86
N ALA A 281 -2.36 -18.73 25.87
CA ALA A 281 -1.81 -19.35 27.07
C ALA A 281 -2.94 -20.21 27.66
N ASP A 282 -2.65 -21.46 28.01
CA ASP A 282 -3.58 -22.30 28.75
C ASP A 282 -4.12 -21.49 29.95
N PRO A 283 -5.44 -21.38 30.17
CA PRO A 283 -6.01 -20.63 31.29
C PRO A 283 -5.76 -21.30 32.67
N ALA A 284 -4.78 -22.19 32.77
CA ALA A 284 -4.55 -23.08 33.90
C ALA A 284 -3.80 -22.43 35.10
N SER A 285 -3.78 -21.11 35.22
CA SER A 285 -3.27 -20.43 36.43
C SER A 285 -4.09 -19.19 36.84
N SER A 286 -5.38 -19.41 37.20
CA SER A 286 -6.17 -18.96 38.38
C SER A 286 -5.90 -17.60 39.10
N PRO A 287 -6.83 -16.99 39.91
CA PRO A 287 -8.28 -17.24 40.11
C PRO A 287 -9.22 -15.99 40.00
N ALA A 288 -10.51 -16.28 39.80
CA ALA A 288 -11.72 -15.66 40.38
C ALA A 288 -11.90 -14.13 40.49
N ASN A 289 -12.81 -13.56 39.68
CA ASN A 289 -14.17 -13.09 40.09
C ASN A 289 -14.68 -11.91 39.23
N THR A 290 -15.90 -12.08 38.69
CA THR A 290 -16.94 -11.07 38.37
C THR A 290 -16.55 -9.87 37.46
N ALA A 291 -17.22 -9.54 36.37
CA ALA A 291 -18.67 -9.53 36.15
C ALA A 291 -19.03 -9.47 34.65
N THR A 292 -20.26 -9.89 34.40
CA THR A 292 -21.05 -9.96 33.17
C THR A 292 -21.01 -8.74 32.24
N SER A 293 -20.62 -8.95 30.99
CA SER A 293 -21.17 -8.24 29.83
C SER A 293 -21.14 -9.19 28.63
N ALA A 294 -22.21 -9.18 27.81
CA ALA A 294 -22.53 -10.13 26.74
C ALA A 294 -21.30 -10.64 25.96
N GLU A 295 -20.87 -11.86 26.27
CA GLU A 295 -19.75 -12.53 25.62
C GLU A 295 -20.13 -12.91 24.18
N LYS A 296 -19.61 -12.16 23.21
CA LYS A 296 -19.16 -12.80 21.97
C LYS A 296 -18.12 -13.84 22.37
N HIS A 297 -18.20 -15.05 21.81
CA HIS A 297 -17.33 -16.15 22.20
C HIS A 297 -15.85 -15.74 22.09
N PRO A 298 -15.11 -15.62 23.21
CA PRO A 298 -13.71 -15.16 23.19
C PRO A 298 -12.79 -16.10 22.38
N VAL A 299 -13.24 -17.33 22.17
CA VAL A 299 -12.57 -18.35 21.35
C VAL A 299 -12.62 -18.00 19.85
N GLU A 300 -13.74 -17.47 19.35
CA GLU A 300 -13.92 -17.14 17.93
C GLU A 300 -13.09 -15.91 17.54
N GLU A 301 -13.06 -14.90 18.42
CA GLU A 301 -12.21 -13.70 18.27
C GLU A 301 -10.71 -14.06 18.33
N ALA A 302 -10.32 -14.95 19.23
CA ALA A 302 -8.94 -15.45 19.30
C ALA A 302 -8.52 -16.22 18.04
N LEU A 303 -9.41 -17.05 17.48
CA LEU A 303 -9.15 -17.79 16.24
C LEU A 303 -9.00 -16.86 15.04
N GLN A 304 -9.89 -15.88 14.88
CA GLN A 304 -9.84 -14.89 13.80
C GLN A 304 -8.55 -14.05 13.85
N PHE A 305 -8.16 -13.58 15.05
CA PHE A 305 -6.88 -12.90 15.27
C PHE A 305 -5.68 -13.77 14.85
N SER A 306 -5.71 -15.06 15.22
CA SER A 306 -4.64 -16.01 14.92
C SER A 306 -4.48 -16.23 13.40
N GLN A 307 -5.60 -16.32 12.67
CA GLN A 307 -5.60 -16.44 11.21
C GLN A 307 -5.08 -15.16 10.54
N GLN A 308 -5.51 -13.99 11.02
CA GLN A 308 -5.06 -12.70 10.51
C GLN A 308 -3.54 -12.54 10.68
N ARG A 309 -2.98 -12.86 11.86
CA ARG A 309 -1.53 -12.80 12.13
C ARG A 309 -0.73 -13.72 11.20
N ARG A 310 -1.24 -14.92 10.94
CA ARG A 310 -0.62 -15.86 9.99
C ARG A 310 -0.60 -15.31 8.56
N LEU A 311 -1.71 -14.71 8.10
CA LEU A 311 -1.77 -14.09 6.78
C LEU A 311 -0.89 -12.84 6.66
N GLN A 312 -0.78 -12.04 7.73
CA GLN A 312 0.12 -10.89 7.80
C GLN A 312 1.61 -11.29 7.77
N LEU A 313 1.97 -12.45 8.33
CA LEU A 313 3.37 -12.91 8.39
C LEU A 313 3.99 -13.10 7.00
N LEU A 314 3.23 -13.62 6.04
CA LEU A 314 3.72 -13.89 4.68
C LEU A 314 4.33 -12.64 4.03
N PRO A 315 3.58 -11.54 3.83
CA PRO A 315 4.13 -10.32 3.28
C PRO A 315 5.21 -9.69 4.16
N LEU A 316 5.16 -9.82 5.50
CA LEU A 316 6.24 -9.36 6.37
C LEU A 316 7.58 -10.05 6.07
N VAL A 317 7.57 -11.38 5.89
CA VAL A 317 8.77 -12.14 5.49
C VAL A 317 9.27 -11.70 4.11
N TRP A 318 8.36 -11.58 3.14
CA TRP A 318 8.72 -11.18 1.78
C TRP A 318 9.31 -9.77 1.73
N MET A 319 8.73 -8.83 2.48
CA MET A 319 9.25 -7.47 2.60
C MET A 319 10.61 -7.44 3.29
N ALA A 320 10.82 -8.20 4.37
CA ALA A 320 12.14 -8.28 5.01
C ALA A 320 13.22 -8.79 4.04
N LEU A 321 12.89 -9.80 3.22
CA LEU A 321 13.78 -10.30 2.17
C LEU A 321 14.04 -9.23 1.08
N LEU A 322 13.00 -8.52 0.63
CA LEU A 322 13.12 -7.42 -0.33
C LEU A 322 14.01 -6.29 0.22
N SER A 323 13.78 -5.83 1.45
CA SER A 323 14.56 -4.76 2.07
C SER A 323 16.03 -5.17 2.26
N ARG A 324 16.29 -6.44 2.60
CA ARG A 324 17.66 -6.97 2.64
C ARG A 324 18.32 -6.93 1.25
N HIS A 325 17.62 -7.39 0.22
CA HIS A 325 18.11 -7.31 -1.16
C HIS A 325 18.39 -5.85 -1.57
N SER A 326 17.46 -4.94 -1.30
CA SER A 326 17.62 -3.51 -1.55
C SER A 326 18.86 -2.93 -0.85
N ALA A 327 19.09 -3.29 0.41
CA ALA A 327 20.27 -2.88 1.18
C ALA A 327 21.58 -3.40 0.56
N LEU A 328 21.60 -4.65 0.10
CA LEU A 328 22.76 -5.26 -0.56
C LEU A 328 23.09 -4.63 -1.91
N VAL A 329 22.08 -4.25 -2.69
CA VAL A 329 22.26 -3.52 -3.95
C VAL A 329 22.84 -2.14 -3.68
N GLY A 330 22.43 -1.47 -2.59
CA GLY A 330 23.07 -0.25 -2.09
C GLY A 330 22.93 0.96 -3.02
N THR A 331 21.84 1.03 -3.81
CA THR A 331 21.52 2.21 -4.61
C THR A 331 20.25 2.87 -4.08
N PRO A 332 20.08 4.21 -4.15
CA PRO A 332 18.87 4.87 -3.64
C PRO A 332 17.58 4.31 -4.23
N HIS A 333 17.63 3.85 -5.48
CA HIS A 333 16.45 3.32 -6.17
C HIS A 333 16.13 1.85 -5.84
N SER A 334 17.04 1.10 -5.21
CA SER A 334 16.82 -0.31 -4.92
C SER A 334 15.72 -0.54 -3.88
N PHE A 335 15.41 0.45 -3.04
CA PHE A 335 14.34 0.39 -2.04
C PHE A 335 12.94 0.69 -2.59
N HIS A 336 12.81 1.21 -3.83
CA HIS A 336 11.50 1.52 -4.43
C HIS A 336 10.52 0.33 -4.40
N PRO A 337 10.93 -0.91 -4.75
CA PRO A 337 10.05 -2.07 -4.65
C PRO A 337 9.57 -2.36 -3.22
N ALA A 338 10.48 -2.33 -2.23
CA ALA A 338 10.16 -2.59 -0.83
C ALA A 338 9.22 -1.52 -0.24
N ARG A 339 9.52 -0.24 -0.49
CA ARG A 339 8.67 0.90 -0.07
C ARG A 339 7.30 0.83 -0.72
N HIS A 340 7.24 0.54 -2.02
CA HIS A 340 5.98 0.35 -2.73
C HIS A 340 5.18 -0.84 -2.16
N ALA A 341 5.82 -1.99 -1.95
CA ALA A 341 5.19 -3.16 -1.33
C ALA A 341 4.58 -2.84 0.04
N LEU A 342 5.32 -2.13 0.89
CA LEU A 342 4.85 -1.74 2.22
C LEU A 342 3.56 -0.92 2.15
N LEU A 343 3.47 0.09 1.27
CA LEU A 343 2.27 0.92 1.13
C LEU A 343 1.02 0.07 0.83
N HIS A 344 1.18 -1.00 0.03
CA HIS A 344 0.07 -1.89 -0.31
C HIS A 344 -0.26 -2.91 0.77
N VAL A 345 0.65 -3.16 1.71
CA VAL A 345 0.46 -4.11 2.82
C VAL A 345 -0.31 -3.51 3.99
N LEU A 346 -0.26 -2.18 4.16
CA LEU A 346 -0.91 -1.48 5.27
C LEU A 346 -2.39 -1.86 5.51
N PRO A 347 -3.22 -2.09 4.46
CA PRO A 347 -4.59 -2.53 4.66
C PRO A 347 -4.77 -3.84 5.44
N LEU A 348 -3.77 -4.75 5.46
CA LEU A 348 -3.85 -5.99 6.24
C LEU A 348 -3.77 -5.75 7.75
N PHE A 349 -3.33 -4.56 8.17
CA PHE A 349 -3.12 -4.17 9.56
C PHE A 349 -4.21 -3.23 10.10
N GLN A 350 -5.30 -3.04 9.36
CA GLN A 350 -6.46 -2.29 9.85
C GLN A 350 -7.29 -3.20 10.78
N LYS A 351 -7.65 -2.73 11.99
CA LYS A 351 -8.53 -3.40 12.98
C LYS A 351 -7.87 -4.50 13.83
N GLU A 352 -8.57 -5.62 14.10
CA GLU A 352 -8.38 -6.59 15.22
C GLU A 352 -6.95 -7.08 15.47
N ALA A 353 -6.09 -7.18 14.43
CA ALA A 353 -4.67 -7.48 14.57
C ALA A 353 -3.79 -6.26 14.27
N GLU A 354 -4.10 -5.14 14.95
CA GLU A 354 -3.43 -3.83 14.83
C GLU A 354 -1.92 -3.96 14.64
N ALA A 355 -1.35 -3.02 13.88
CA ALA A 355 0.08 -3.02 13.66
C ALA A 355 0.84 -2.96 14.98
N ASP A 356 1.87 -3.79 15.05
CA ASP A 356 2.73 -3.94 16.20
C ASP A 356 4.17 -3.55 15.82
N ALA A 357 5.10 -3.91 16.69
CA ALA A 357 6.52 -3.71 16.43
C ALA A 357 6.99 -4.33 15.10
N ALA A 358 6.35 -5.38 14.56
CA ALA A 358 6.78 -6.03 13.32
C ALA A 358 6.60 -5.11 12.10
N LEU A 359 5.49 -4.39 12.00
CA LEU A 359 5.28 -3.44 10.89
C LEU A 359 6.21 -2.23 11.01
N ARG A 360 6.39 -1.70 12.23
CA ARG A 360 7.32 -0.59 12.49
C ARG A 360 8.76 -0.96 12.16
N LEU A 361 9.20 -2.18 12.51
CA LEU A 361 10.51 -2.69 12.13
C LEU A 361 10.65 -2.85 10.61
N SER A 362 9.60 -3.33 9.92
CA SER A 362 9.59 -3.43 8.46
C SER A 362 9.71 -2.06 7.78
N MET A 363 9.08 -1.03 8.37
CA MET A 363 9.26 0.36 7.96
C MET A 363 10.70 0.82 8.16
N GLN A 364 11.29 0.57 9.34
CA GLN A 364 12.68 0.92 9.62
C GLN A 364 13.63 0.29 8.60
N CYS A 365 13.44 -1.00 8.26
CA CYS A 365 14.27 -1.67 7.25
C CYS A 365 14.21 -0.98 5.88
N SER A 366 13.09 -0.34 5.53
CA SER A 366 12.84 0.16 4.17
C SER A 366 13.00 1.68 4.02
N PHE A 367 12.80 2.43 5.11
CA PHE A 367 12.78 3.90 5.12
C PHE A 367 13.93 4.53 5.92
N PHE A 368 14.57 3.77 6.82
CA PHE A 368 15.63 4.22 7.72
C PHE A 368 16.99 3.51 7.47
N PRO A 369 17.36 3.09 6.24
CA PRO A 369 18.71 2.57 6.03
C PRO A 369 19.74 3.70 6.27
N SER A 370 21.04 3.36 6.21
CA SER A 370 22.16 4.32 6.31
C SER A 370 21.89 5.64 5.58
N SER A 371 22.43 6.75 6.06
CA SER A 371 22.13 8.13 5.61
C SER A 371 21.99 8.30 4.09
N SER A 372 22.84 7.67 3.28
CA SER A 372 22.82 7.74 1.80
C SER A 372 21.63 7.04 1.11
N LEU A 373 20.90 6.17 1.81
CA LEU A 373 19.79 5.37 1.28
C LEU A 373 18.45 5.70 1.94
N LYS A 374 18.47 6.64 2.90
CA LYS A 374 17.30 7.12 3.65
C LYS A 374 16.15 7.48 2.69
N ALA A 375 14.92 7.19 3.09
CA ALA A 375 13.75 7.62 2.32
C ALA A 375 13.65 9.16 2.30
N SER A 376 13.19 9.71 1.18
CA SER A 376 12.92 11.15 1.05
C SER A 376 11.73 11.58 1.92
N SER A 377 11.65 12.89 2.21
CA SER A 377 10.52 13.52 2.90
C SER A 377 9.18 13.18 2.25
N VAL A 378 9.15 13.08 0.92
CA VAL A 378 7.94 12.75 0.15
C VAL A 378 7.55 11.29 0.34
N GLU A 379 8.50 10.37 0.27
CA GLU A 379 8.23 8.95 0.55
C GLU A 379 7.77 8.76 2.00
N MET A 380 8.39 9.48 2.94
CA MET A 380 8.00 9.45 4.36
C MET A 380 6.60 10.05 4.57
N GLY A 381 6.30 11.18 3.95
CA GLY A 381 4.97 11.81 3.99
C GLY A 381 3.89 10.87 3.45
N VAL A 382 4.14 10.24 2.30
CA VAL A 382 3.21 9.28 1.70
C VAL A 382 2.94 8.09 2.62
N VAL A 383 3.96 7.47 3.21
CA VAL A 383 3.74 6.31 4.09
C VAL A 383 2.99 6.69 5.37
N LEU A 384 3.32 7.83 5.99
CA LEU A 384 2.62 8.32 7.19
C LEU A 384 1.15 8.64 6.88
N ALA A 385 0.87 9.30 5.76
CA ALA A 385 -0.49 9.59 5.33
C ALA A 385 -1.29 8.30 5.05
N GLN A 386 -0.66 7.24 4.50
CA GLN A 386 -1.34 5.96 4.33
C GLN A 386 -1.58 5.24 5.67
N LEU A 387 -0.64 5.30 6.62
CA LEU A 387 -0.82 4.73 7.96
C LEU A 387 -2.00 5.37 8.69
N GLU A 388 -2.11 6.70 8.63
CA GLU A 388 -3.25 7.47 9.15
C GLU A 388 -4.56 7.08 8.47
N ARG A 389 -4.58 7.11 7.14
CA ARG A 389 -5.78 6.80 6.35
C ARG A 389 -6.34 5.41 6.63
N HIS A 390 -5.44 4.47 6.91
CA HIS A 390 -5.79 3.10 7.19
C HIS A 390 -6.00 2.82 8.68
N GLY A 391 -5.73 3.77 9.58
CA GLY A 391 -5.90 3.56 11.03
C GLY A 391 -5.08 2.38 11.53
N VAL A 392 -3.84 2.27 11.05
CA VAL A 392 -3.00 1.07 11.23
C VAL A 392 -2.56 0.85 12.68
N PHE A 393 -2.39 1.93 13.44
CA PHE A 393 -2.07 1.90 14.87
C PHE A 393 -3.27 2.39 15.68
N SER A 394 -3.52 1.78 16.84
CA SER A 394 -4.59 2.15 17.79
C SER A 394 -4.47 3.58 18.32
N SER A 395 -3.23 4.07 18.45
CA SER A 395 -2.93 5.48 18.70
C SER A 395 -2.14 6.04 17.52
N PRO A 396 -2.81 6.39 16.41
CA PRO A 396 -2.14 6.75 15.16
C PRO A 396 -1.32 8.03 15.31
N GLY A 397 -1.72 8.94 16.20
CA GLY A 397 -0.97 10.15 16.50
C GLY A 397 0.43 9.87 17.07
N CYS A 398 0.46 9.24 18.25
CA CYS A 398 1.70 8.98 19.00
C CYS A 398 2.70 8.15 18.17
N MET A 399 2.25 7.03 17.60
CA MET A 399 3.14 6.11 16.89
C MET A 399 3.65 6.67 15.56
N ASN A 400 2.79 7.33 14.77
CA ASN A 400 3.24 7.92 13.51
C ASN A 400 4.17 9.13 13.77
N GLY A 401 3.93 9.88 14.84
CA GLY A 401 4.83 10.95 15.31
C GLY A 401 6.20 10.42 15.73
N GLU A 402 6.25 9.33 16.49
CA GLU A 402 7.51 8.66 16.87
C GLU A 402 8.31 8.17 15.65
N ILE A 403 7.62 7.58 14.66
CA ILE A 403 8.23 7.15 13.39
C ILE A 403 8.83 8.35 12.65
N LEU A 404 8.07 9.44 12.52
CA LEU A 404 8.55 10.66 11.86
C LEU A 404 9.75 11.26 12.60
N HIS A 405 9.67 11.35 13.93
CA HIS A 405 10.76 11.88 14.75
C HIS A 405 12.04 11.04 14.61
N ALA A 406 11.91 9.70 14.66
CA ALA A 406 13.05 8.82 14.44
C ALA A 406 13.66 8.99 13.03
N TRP A 407 12.83 9.24 12.01
CA TRP A 407 13.31 9.51 10.65
C TRP A 407 14.01 10.87 10.58
N MET A 408 13.46 11.89 11.22
CA MET A 408 14.04 13.23 11.34
C MET A 408 15.44 13.21 11.98
N CYS A 409 15.64 12.39 13.02
CA CYS A 409 16.95 12.25 13.69
C CYS A 409 18.05 11.59 12.85
N THR A 410 17.71 10.92 11.75
CA THR A 410 18.71 10.34 10.84
C THR A 410 19.21 11.40 9.86
N GLN A 411 20.53 11.58 9.74
CA GLN A 411 21.09 12.54 8.77
C GLN A 411 20.67 12.16 7.35
N ALA A 412 20.12 13.12 6.61
CA ALA A 412 19.71 12.94 5.21
C ALA A 412 20.65 13.72 4.28
N PRO A 413 21.03 13.17 3.12
CA PRO A 413 21.60 13.97 2.03
C PRO A 413 20.56 14.97 1.50
N GLU A 414 21.03 15.98 0.76
CA GLU A 414 20.15 16.89 0.04
C GLU A 414 19.18 16.11 -0.85
N GLU A 415 17.90 16.39 -0.70
CA GLU A 415 16.86 15.71 -1.45
C GLU A 415 16.70 16.36 -2.83
N SER A 416 16.75 15.54 -3.88
CA SER A 416 16.31 16.00 -5.20
C SER A 416 14.81 16.27 -5.20
N ALA A 417 14.38 17.28 -5.96
CA ALA A 417 12.96 17.56 -6.15
C ALA A 417 12.28 16.31 -6.75
N PRO A 418 11.25 15.75 -6.09
CA PRO A 418 10.58 14.55 -6.58
C PRO A 418 9.90 14.84 -7.92
N THR A 419 9.95 13.92 -8.87
CA THR A 419 9.25 14.09 -10.16
C THR A 419 7.88 13.43 -10.10
N VAL A 420 6.82 14.24 -10.03
CA VAL A 420 5.47 13.77 -10.30
C VAL A 420 5.37 13.35 -11.77
N LYS A 421 4.66 12.26 -12.08
CA LYS A 421 4.59 11.74 -13.47
C LYS A 421 3.23 11.85 -14.11
N THR A 422 2.20 12.19 -13.34
CA THR A 422 0.81 12.18 -13.79
C THR A 422 0.02 13.29 -13.09
N ALA A 423 -1.01 13.83 -13.77
CA ALA A 423 -1.94 14.78 -13.17
C ALA A 423 -2.62 14.23 -11.91
N ARG A 424 -3.02 12.95 -11.93
CA ARG A 424 -3.56 12.27 -10.74
C ARG A 424 -2.56 12.26 -9.58
N GLY A 425 -1.28 12.00 -9.87
CA GLY A 425 -0.20 12.05 -8.89
C GLY A 425 -0.04 13.44 -8.27
N ALA A 426 -0.16 14.49 -9.07
CA ALA A 426 -0.08 15.88 -8.60
C ALA A 426 -1.21 16.20 -7.59
N TYR A 427 -2.45 15.80 -7.89
CA TYR A 427 -3.56 15.95 -6.94
C TYR A 427 -3.42 15.05 -5.70
N MET A 428 -2.93 13.82 -5.86
CA MET A 428 -2.65 12.90 -4.74
C MET A 428 -1.58 13.43 -3.79
N ALA A 429 -0.62 14.24 -4.27
CA ALA A 429 0.44 14.80 -3.44
C ALA A 429 -0.12 15.60 -2.26
N PHE A 430 -1.13 16.46 -2.49
CA PHE A 430 -1.79 17.22 -1.43
C PHE A 430 -2.49 16.34 -0.39
N ARG A 431 -3.06 15.20 -0.81
CA ARG A 431 -3.75 14.24 0.07
C ARG A 431 -2.80 13.25 0.75
N SER A 432 -1.52 13.29 0.39
CA SER A 432 -0.49 12.40 0.94
C SER A 432 0.39 13.13 1.97
N ILE A 433 -0.12 14.22 2.53
CA ILE A 433 0.56 15.02 3.55
C ILE A 433 0.00 14.60 4.92
N PRO A 434 0.81 14.04 5.82
CA PRO A 434 0.33 13.44 7.05
C PRO A 434 -0.12 14.50 8.08
N LEU A 435 -1.28 14.28 8.71
CA LEU A 435 -1.76 15.11 9.81
C LEU A 435 -0.97 14.83 11.11
N CYS A 436 -0.48 13.61 11.30
CA CYS A 436 0.29 13.20 12.47
C CYS A 436 1.61 13.96 12.59
N ALA A 437 2.14 14.49 11.48
CA ALA A 437 3.37 15.27 11.50
C ALA A 437 3.25 16.46 12.45
N LEU A 438 2.07 17.09 12.54
CA LEU A 438 1.83 18.25 13.41
C LEU A 438 1.98 17.96 14.92
N GLN A 439 2.03 16.68 15.30
CA GLN A 439 2.28 16.25 16.68
C GLN A 439 3.77 16.28 17.05
N VAL A 440 4.66 16.29 16.06
CA VAL A 440 6.11 16.38 16.28
C VAL A 440 6.49 17.86 16.44
N VAL A 441 7.00 18.20 17.62
CA VAL A 441 7.41 19.57 17.97
C VAL A 441 8.93 19.64 18.01
N GLY A 442 9.50 20.38 17.07
CA GLY A 442 10.94 20.59 16.99
C GLY A 442 11.41 21.79 17.79
N ALA A 443 12.69 21.77 18.17
CA ALA A 443 13.34 22.95 18.76
C ALA A 443 13.57 24.06 17.72
N ALA A 444 13.78 23.69 16.45
CA ALA A 444 13.98 24.60 15.33
C ALA A 444 12.92 24.37 14.24
N TYR A 445 12.53 25.42 13.52
CA TYR A 445 11.58 25.30 12.40
C TYR A 445 12.29 24.81 11.14
N THR A 446 12.63 23.52 11.10
CA THR A 446 13.19 22.85 9.92
C THR A 446 12.42 21.57 9.63
N ALA A 447 12.27 21.19 8.36
CA ALA A 447 11.56 19.97 7.99
C ALA A 447 12.22 18.67 8.49
N THR A 448 13.46 18.77 8.98
CA THR A 448 14.21 17.68 9.60
C THR A 448 14.12 17.66 11.12
N SER A 449 13.40 18.58 11.76
CA SER A 449 13.29 18.63 13.23
C SER A 449 11.91 19.02 13.75
N ASP A 450 11.10 19.76 12.99
CA ASP A 450 9.74 20.16 13.34
C ASP A 450 8.73 19.65 12.31
N GLY A 451 7.63 19.10 12.80
CA GLY A 451 6.60 18.50 11.97
C GLY A 451 5.75 19.49 11.19
N GLU A 452 5.58 20.71 11.68
CA GLU A 452 4.89 21.76 10.92
C GLU A 452 5.76 22.24 9.75
N ALA A 453 7.07 22.42 9.98
CA ALA A 453 8.03 22.71 8.91
C ALA A 453 8.07 21.60 7.85
N PHE A 454 7.93 20.34 8.26
CA PHE A 454 7.81 19.19 7.35
C PHE A 454 6.53 19.26 6.50
N VAL A 455 5.37 19.56 7.10
CA VAL A 455 4.11 19.78 6.38
C VAL A 455 4.22 20.95 5.41
N HIS A 456 4.80 22.06 5.85
CA HIS A 456 5.05 23.24 5.02
C HIS A 456 5.87 22.88 3.77
N GLU A 457 6.97 22.16 3.93
CA GLU A 457 7.81 21.74 2.80
C GLU A 457 7.06 20.83 1.82
N LEU A 458 6.32 19.84 2.31
CA LEU A 458 5.54 18.94 1.43
C LEU A 458 4.44 19.68 0.67
N LEU A 459 3.71 20.58 1.34
CA LEU A 459 2.70 21.42 0.70
C LEU A 459 3.32 22.32 -0.37
N PHE A 460 4.45 22.95 -0.06
CA PHE A 460 5.14 23.84 -0.99
C PHE A 460 5.64 23.08 -2.23
N ARG A 461 6.23 21.90 -2.03
CA ARG A 461 6.64 21.01 -3.13
C ARG A 461 5.45 20.58 -3.99
N ALA A 462 4.32 20.20 -3.38
CA ALA A 462 3.11 19.85 -4.12
C ALA A 462 2.57 21.03 -4.94
N LEU A 463 2.52 22.22 -4.34
CA LEU A 463 2.01 23.43 -4.98
C LEU A 463 2.88 23.90 -6.15
N THR A 464 4.20 23.83 -6.02
CA THR A 464 5.14 24.24 -7.08
C THR A 464 5.13 23.28 -8.27
N GLN A 465 4.87 22.00 -8.05
CA GLN A 465 4.84 20.99 -9.10
C GLN A 465 3.49 20.90 -9.81
N TRP A 466 2.40 21.13 -9.09
CA TRP A 466 1.03 20.95 -9.60
C TRP A 466 0.73 21.67 -10.92
N PRO A 467 1.14 22.94 -11.15
CA PRO A 467 0.87 23.66 -12.40
C PRO A 467 1.38 22.96 -13.67
N PHE A 468 2.52 22.25 -13.59
CA PHE A 468 3.11 21.56 -14.73
C PHE A 468 2.29 20.36 -15.24
N TYR A 469 1.29 19.93 -14.46
CA TYR A 469 0.42 18.80 -14.81
C TYR A 469 -1.03 19.22 -15.06
N LEU A 470 -1.30 20.52 -15.06
CA LEU A 470 -2.57 21.06 -15.51
C LEU A 470 -2.64 20.92 -17.03
N SER A 471 -3.57 20.11 -17.52
CA SER A 471 -3.80 19.94 -18.95
C SER A 471 -5.24 20.30 -19.27
N GLU A 472 -5.44 21.04 -20.37
CA GLU A 472 -6.76 21.34 -20.93
C GLU A 472 -7.53 20.08 -21.38
N ARG A 473 -6.85 18.93 -21.51
CA ARG A 473 -7.45 17.65 -21.90
C ARG A 473 -8.04 16.84 -20.74
N THR A 474 -7.96 17.34 -19.51
CA THR A 474 -8.53 16.65 -18.34
C THR A 474 -10.05 16.85 -18.30
N MET A 475 -10.79 15.79 -17.94
CA MET A 475 -12.24 15.86 -17.81
C MET A 475 -12.60 16.79 -16.64
N PRO A 476 -13.38 17.87 -16.88
CA PRO A 476 -13.72 18.88 -15.86
C PRO A 476 -14.31 18.28 -14.58
N GLU A 477 -15.25 17.34 -14.71
CA GLU A 477 -15.93 16.71 -13.57
C GLU A 477 -14.95 15.93 -12.68
N TRP A 478 -14.02 15.19 -13.30
CA TRP A 478 -12.98 14.47 -12.59
C TRP A 478 -12.02 15.43 -11.88
N GLU A 479 -11.62 16.51 -12.55
CA GLU A 479 -10.69 17.48 -11.98
C GLU A 479 -11.31 18.23 -10.80
N ILE A 480 -12.58 18.65 -10.91
CA ILE A 480 -13.34 19.27 -9.80
C ILE A 480 -13.42 18.31 -8.61
N GLU A 481 -13.66 17.02 -8.84
CA GLU A 481 -13.64 16.03 -7.76
C GLU A 481 -12.26 15.93 -7.10
N GLN A 482 -11.17 15.89 -7.87
CA GLN A 482 -9.83 15.88 -7.28
C GLN A 482 -9.54 17.15 -6.48
N LEU A 483 -9.96 18.31 -6.97
CA LEU A 483 -9.83 19.60 -6.29
C LEU A 483 -10.59 19.62 -4.96
N VAL A 484 -11.83 19.12 -4.92
CA VAL A 484 -12.61 19.02 -3.68
C VAL A 484 -11.92 18.09 -2.68
N LEU A 485 -11.54 16.89 -3.10
CA LEU A 485 -10.89 15.92 -2.22
C LEU A 485 -9.56 16.47 -1.66
N SER A 486 -8.77 17.17 -2.49
CA SER A 486 -7.54 17.82 -2.05
C SER A 486 -7.81 19.01 -1.13
N ALA A 487 -8.83 19.83 -1.41
CA ALA A 487 -9.22 20.96 -0.57
C ALA A 487 -9.74 20.51 0.81
N GLN A 488 -10.48 19.41 0.89
CA GLN A 488 -10.92 18.83 2.16
C GLN A 488 -9.73 18.46 3.05
N HIS A 489 -8.73 17.80 2.47
CA HIS A 489 -7.51 17.44 3.20
C HIS A 489 -6.69 18.66 3.62
N VAL A 490 -6.49 19.62 2.70
CA VAL A 490 -5.77 20.87 2.99
C VAL A 490 -6.48 21.71 4.06
N THR A 491 -7.82 21.74 4.06
CA THR A 491 -8.62 22.36 5.12
C THR A 491 -8.44 21.64 6.45
N SER A 492 -8.37 20.31 6.45
CA SER A 492 -8.11 19.54 7.67
C SER A 492 -6.72 19.83 8.25
N LEU A 493 -5.71 20.02 7.38
CA LEU A 493 -4.38 20.49 7.79
C LEU A 493 -4.45 21.89 8.41
N PHE A 494 -5.20 22.82 7.82
CA PHE A 494 -5.39 24.16 8.38
C PHE A 494 -5.96 24.11 9.80
N GLU A 495 -7.04 23.37 10.02
CA GLU A 495 -7.67 23.26 11.34
C GLU A 495 -6.72 22.64 12.37
N ALA A 496 -5.97 21.60 11.97
CA ALA A 496 -4.99 20.96 12.84
C ALA A 496 -3.82 21.90 13.18
N ILE A 497 -3.32 22.68 12.22
CA ILE A 497 -2.30 23.70 12.46
C ILE A 497 -2.85 24.77 13.42
N LYS A 498 -4.07 25.28 13.18
CA LYS A 498 -4.70 26.29 14.05
C LYS A 498 -4.92 25.79 15.47
N GLN A 499 -5.31 24.53 15.63
CA GLN A 499 -5.43 23.92 16.94
C GLN A 499 -4.07 23.86 17.66
N ARG A 500 -3.01 23.43 16.96
CA ARG A 500 -1.64 23.43 17.48
C ARG A 500 -1.16 24.82 17.87
N GLU A 501 -1.41 25.85 17.05
CA GLU A 501 -1.02 27.24 17.34
C GLU A 501 -1.67 27.75 18.64
N ARG A 502 -2.94 27.38 18.89
CA ARG A 502 -3.65 27.71 20.15
C ARG A 502 -3.01 27.02 21.35
N ASP A 503 -2.71 25.74 21.20
CA ASP A 503 -2.17 24.91 22.28
C ASP A 503 -0.72 25.30 22.63
N GLN A 504 0.08 25.65 21.62
CA GLN A 504 1.53 25.91 21.77
C GLN A 504 1.89 27.40 21.78
N ARG A 505 0.94 28.30 21.52
CA ARG A 505 1.12 29.77 21.43
C ARG A 505 2.25 30.20 20.48
N ARG A 506 2.49 29.45 19.41
CA ARG A 506 3.45 29.77 18.35
C ARG A 506 2.68 29.87 17.03
N ALA A 507 2.87 30.96 16.30
CA ALA A 507 2.32 31.11 14.95
C ALA A 507 3.18 30.32 13.95
N GLY A 508 2.51 29.58 13.08
CA GLY A 508 3.09 28.63 12.16
C GLY A 508 3.16 29.15 10.73
N ALA A 509 4.30 28.96 10.04
CA ALA A 509 4.45 29.39 8.65
C ALA A 509 3.68 28.48 7.67
N ALA A 510 3.28 27.27 8.07
CA ALA A 510 2.50 26.36 7.23
C ALA A 510 1.13 26.93 6.82
N VAL A 511 0.53 27.80 7.65
CA VAL A 511 -0.76 28.45 7.35
C VAL A 511 -0.71 29.19 6.02
N VAL A 512 0.38 29.91 5.74
CA VAL A 512 0.54 30.71 4.52
C VAL A 512 0.51 29.82 3.26
N VAL A 513 1.15 28.66 3.31
CA VAL A 513 1.18 27.72 2.17
C VAL A 513 -0.16 27.01 2.00
N VAL A 514 -0.86 26.70 3.08
CA VAL A 514 -2.25 26.18 3.03
C VAL A 514 -3.17 27.17 2.32
N GLU A 515 -3.14 28.44 2.73
CA GLU A 515 -3.94 29.49 2.11
C GLU A 515 -3.58 29.69 0.63
N ALA A 516 -2.28 29.72 0.31
CA ALA A 516 -1.81 29.82 -1.07
C ALA A 516 -2.29 28.64 -1.93
N THR A 517 -2.31 27.43 -1.38
CA THR A 517 -2.81 26.23 -2.04
C THR A 517 -4.31 26.34 -2.34
N LEU A 518 -5.12 26.77 -1.37
CA LEU A 518 -6.55 26.97 -1.57
C LEU A 518 -6.88 28.08 -2.56
N ARG A 519 -6.09 29.17 -2.58
CA ARG A 519 -6.20 30.21 -3.62
C ARG A 519 -5.91 29.65 -5.01
N ALA A 520 -4.84 28.85 -5.14
CA ALA A 520 -4.48 28.23 -6.41
C ALA A 520 -5.58 27.27 -6.91
N PHE A 521 -6.18 26.48 -6.01
CA PHE A 521 -7.35 25.66 -6.32
C PHE A 521 -8.56 26.50 -6.75
N ALA A 522 -8.84 27.60 -6.05
CA ALA A 522 -9.95 28.50 -6.40
C ALA A 522 -9.79 29.09 -7.80
N VAL A 523 -8.58 29.54 -8.16
CA VAL A 523 -8.28 30.01 -9.52
C VAL A 523 -8.54 28.90 -10.55
N ARG A 524 -8.11 27.67 -10.29
CA ARG A 524 -8.33 26.55 -11.21
C ARG A 524 -9.81 26.21 -11.39
N VAL A 525 -10.60 26.18 -10.30
CA VAL A 525 -12.06 25.97 -10.38
C VAL A 525 -12.72 27.05 -11.24
N ALA A 526 -12.32 28.32 -11.06
CA ALA A 526 -12.83 29.42 -11.87
C ALA A 526 -12.54 29.21 -13.37
N VAL A 527 -11.31 28.85 -13.72
CA VAL A 527 -10.90 28.55 -15.11
C VAL A 527 -11.71 27.40 -15.73
N ILE A 528 -11.94 26.33 -14.97
CA ILE A 528 -12.74 25.19 -15.45
C ILE A 528 -14.18 25.63 -15.75
N CYS A 529 -14.78 26.44 -14.87
CA CYS A 529 -16.15 26.91 -15.01
C CYS A 529 -16.33 27.94 -16.12
N THR A 530 -15.31 28.77 -16.41
CA THR A 530 -15.38 29.79 -17.48
C THR A 530 -15.22 29.21 -18.88
N ASN A 531 -14.55 28.05 -19.03
CA ASN A 531 -14.26 27.44 -20.34
C ASN A 531 -15.46 26.70 -20.98
N GLY A 532 -16.70 27.13 -20.70
CA GLY A 532 -17.91 26.68 -21.41
C GLY A 532 -18.34 25.25 -21.15
N THR A 533 -17.79 24.57 -20.14
CA THR A 533 -18.22 23.22 -19.77
C THR A 533 -19.55 23.32 -19.02
N SER A 534 -20.61 22.72 -19.56
CA SER A 534 -21.91 22.67 -18.91
C SER A 534 -21.76 21.95 -17.56
N VAL A 535 -21.70 22.72 -16.47
CA VAL A 535 -21.67 22.21 -15.10
C VAL A 535 -23.01 21.53 -14.83
N LYS A 536 -23.09 20.22 -15.04
CA LYS A 536 -24.29 19.41 -14.87
C LYS A 536 -24.40 18.83 -13.46
N GLY A 537 -25.59 18.32 -13.14
CA GLY A 537 -26.11 18.07 -11.78
C GLY A 537 -25.16 17.43 -10.75
N THR A 538 -24.31 16.47 -11.14
CA THR A 538 -23.38 15.80 -10.20
C THR A 538 -22.21 16.67 -9.74
N THR A 539 -21.90 17.73 -10.48
CA THR A 539 -20.76 18.64 -10.19
C THR A 539 -21.17 19.80 -9.29
N LEU A 540 -22.45 20.18 -9.28
CA LEU A 540 -22.97 21.29 -8.48
C LEU A 540 -22.80 21.09 -6.96
N PRO A 541 -23.11 19.91 -6.36
CA PRO A 541 -22.83 19.65 -4.95
C PRO A 541 -21.34 19.70 -4.61
N LYS A 542 -20.48 19.21 -5.52
CA LYS A 542 -19.02 19.23 -5.36
C LYS A 542 -18.49 20.67 -5.31
N LEU A 543 -18.99 21.55 -6.19
CA LEU A 543 -18.64 22.98 -6.20
C LEU A 543 -19.18 23.73 -4.98
N ALA A 544 -20.38 23.39 -4.50
CA ALA A 544 -20.92 23.95 -3.26
C ALA A 544 -20.08 23.54 -2.04
N GLU A 545 -19.63 22.29 -2.00
CA GLU A 545 -18.73 21.80 -0.94
C GLU A 545 -17.36 22.49 -1.01
N PHE A 546 -16.79 22.63 -2.22
CA PHE A 546 -15.56 23.38 -2.42
C PHE A 546 -15.65 24.80 -1.87
N ASP A 547 -16.76 25.50 -2.16
CA ASP A 547 -16.99 26.86 -1.68
C ASP A 547 -17.10 26.94 -0.15
N ARG A 548 -17.77 25.97 0.50
CA ARG A 548 -17.81 25.88 1.96
C ARG A 548 -16.42 25.74 2.58
N LEU A 549 -15.55 24.94 1.98
CA LEU A 549 -14.17 24.75 2.43
C LEU A 549 -13.35 26.04 2.29
N LEU A 550 -13.47 26.75 1.16
CA LEU A 550 -12.84 28.05 0.97
C LEU A 550 -13.33 29.08 2.00
N ASN A 551 -14.63 29.12 2.28
CA ASN A 551 -15.19 30.06 3.25
C ASN A 551 -14.66 29.79 4.65
N ARG A 552 -14.49 28.52 5.03
CA ARG A 552 -13.97 28.13 6.34
C ARG A 552 -12.55 28.66 6.57
N VAL A 553 -11.68 28.59 5.56
CA VAL A 553 -10.26 28.95 5.70
C VAL A 553 -9.96 30.39 5.30
N LEU A 554 -10.45 30.82 4.13
CA LEU A 554 -10.11 32.12 3.54
C LEU A 554 -11.10 33.25 3.87
N ARG A 555 -12.30 32.95 4.41
CA ARG A 555 -13.27 33.97 4.83
C ARG A 555 -13.58 33.95 6.34
N GLY A 556 -13.19 32.90 7.05
CA GLY A 556 -13.38 32.72 8.49
C GLY A 556 -12.42 33.57 9.32
N GLY A 557 -12.64 34.88 9.36
CA GLY A 557 -11.84 35.80 10.16
C GLY A 557 -12.33 35.94 11.60
N VAL A 558 -11.61 35.34 12.56
CA VAL A 558 -11.55 35.85 13.94
C VAL A 558 -10.09 35.75 14.41
N GLY A 559 -9.32 36.84 14.23
CA GLY A 559 -7.99 36.99 14.84
C GLY A 559 -6.84 37.26 13.87
N GLY A 560 -6.75 38.50 13.37
CA GLY A 560 -5.49 39.23 13.21
C GLY A 560 -4.29 38.58 12.50
N HIS A 561 -4.47 37.78 11.44
CA HIS A 561 -3.37 37.39 10.55
C HIS A 561 -3.55 37.96 9.14
N MET A 562 -2.43 38.41 8.57
CA MET A 562 -2.35 39.09 7.30
C MET A 562 -2.73 38.17 6.14
N GLY A 563 -3.97 38.30 5.68
CA GLY A 563 -4.30 38.09 4.27
C GLY A 563 -4.92 36.75 3.89
N GLY A 564 -6.05 36.37 4.47
CA GLY A 564 -6.97 35.38 3.89
C GLY A 564 -8.02 36.08 3.03
N CYS A 565 -7.85 36.19 1.72
CA CYS A 565 -8.94 36.56 0.81
C CYS A 565 -9.10 35.52 -0.31
N VAL A 566 -10.34 35.34 -0.74
CA VAL A 566 -10.68 34.51 -1.89
C VAL A 566 -10.27 35.27 -3.16
N PRO A 567 -9.66 34.63 -4.17
CA PRO A 567 -9.25 35.32 -5.39
C PRO A 567 -10.44 35.97 -6.10
N GLU A 568 -10.30 37.23 -6.53
CA GLU A 568 -11.37 37.96 -7.23
C GLU A 568 -11.91 37.21 -8.45
N VAL A 569 -11.03 36.50 -9.17
CA VAL A 569 -11.40 35.71 -10.35
C VAL A 569 -12.37 34.59 -9.98
N TYR A 570 -12.22 33.98 -8.80
CA TYR A 570 -13.17 32.99 -8.32
C TYR A 570 -14.50 33.65 -7.96
N ASP A 571 -14.47 34.75 -7.22
CA ASP A 571 -15.69 35.44 -6.76
C ASP A 571 -16.53 36.00 -7.91
N LYS A 572 -15.89 36.58 -8.92
CA LYS A 572 -16.56 37.06 -10.13
C LYS A 572 -17.25 35.92 -10.88
N ASN A 573 -16.72 34.70 -10.86
CA ASN A 573 -17.25 33.57 -11.63
C ASN A 573 -18.16 32.63 -10.81
N ARG A 574 -18.18 32.77 -9.47
CA ARG A 574 -18.94 31.89 -8.56
C ARG A 574 -20.44 31.81 -8.84
N HIS A 575 -21.01 32.87 -9.37
CA HIS A 575 -22.43 32.92 -9.75
C HIS A 575 -22.81 31.91 -10.84
N LEU A 576 -21.85 31.48 -11.67
CA LEU A 576 -22.07 30.56 -12.80
C LEU A 576 -22.58 29.17 -12.34
N TRP A 577 -22.27 28.75 -11.11
CA TRP A 577 -22.72 27.46 -10.57
C TRP A 577 -23.61 27.57 -9.33
N LEU A 578 -23.59 28.70 -8.59
CA LEU A 578 -24.51 28.92 -7.47
C LEU A 578 -25.98 29.09 -7.89
N CYS A 579 -26.23 29.69 -9.04
CA CYS A 579 -27.60 29.85 -9.55
C CYS A 579 -28.23 28.52 -9.98
N GLY A 580 -27.41 27.50 -10.28
CA GLY A 580 -27.85 26.16 -10.65
C GLY A 580 -28.29 25.29 -9.47
N THR A 581 -27.72 25.50 -8.26
CA THR A 581 -28.08 24.73 -7.05
C THR A 581 -29.40 25.19 -6.44
N GLN A 582 -29.82 26.44 -6.62
CA GLN A 582 -31.09 26.96 -6.10
C GLN A 582 -32.32 26.52 -6.93
N ARG A 583 -32.18 26.26 -8.23
CA ARG A 583 -33.32 25.83 -9.08
C ARG A 583 -33.75 24.37 -8.86
N GLY A 584 -32.99 23.57 -8.12
CA GLY A 584 -33.34 22.18 -7.75
C GLY A 584 -34.27 22.06 -6.54
N GLY A 585 -34.53 23.17 -5.82
CA GLY A 585 -35.44 23.21 -4.67
C GLY A 585 -36.59 24.17 -4.92
N SER A 586 -37.76 23.62 -5.27
CA SER A 586 -39.06 24.29 -5.24
C SER A 586 -39.22 25.56 -6.10
N CYS A 587 -39.69 25.38 -7.33
CA CYS A 587 -40.72 26.26 -7.89
C CYS A 587 -42.04 25.49 -7.94
N GLY A 588 -42.66 25.33 -6.77
CA GLY A 588 -44.11 25.17 -6.68
C GLY A 588 -44.74 26.49 -7.08
N THR A 589 -45.58 26.42 -8.12
CA THR A 589 -46.41 27.47 -8.68
C THR A 589 -47.14 28.30 -7.61
N ALA A 590 -47.08 29.62 -7.75
CA ALA A 590 -48.16 30.51 -7.36
C ALA A 590 -48.92 30.90 -8.62
#